data_AF-A0A1Y2NUR1-F1
#
_entry.id   AF-A0A1Y2NUR1-F1
#
_cell.length_a   1.000
_cell.length_b   1.000
_cell.length_c   1.000
_cell.angle_alpha   90.00
_cell.angle_beta   90.00
_cell.angle_gamma   90.00
#
_symmetry.space_group_name_H-M   'P 1'
#
loop_
_entity.id
_entity.type
_entity.pdbx_description
1 polymer ?
#
loop_
_entity_poly.entity_id
_entity_poly.type
_entity_poly.pdbx_seq_one_letter_code
_entity_poly.pdbx_strand_id
1 'polypeptide(L)' 'MTCEPADLTAADYLDGAREMTAADRPFLAHLLAEEAARRTADPATAAGIRASFPDPTTNRTETD' A
#
# COMPACT_ATOMS: atom_id res chain seq x y z
N MET A 1 -5.37 -3.85 -24.58
CA MET A 1 -4.10 -3.59 -23.88
C MET A 1 -4.22 -4.17 -22.49
N THR A 2 -3.85 -5.43 -22.34
CA THR A 2 -3.72 -6.04 -21.01
C THR A 2 -2.36 -5.60 -20.50
N CYS A 3 -2.32 -4.65 -19.57
CA CYS A 3 -1.11 -4.42 -18.79
C CYS A 3 -0.83 -5.75 -18.09
N GLU A 4 0.24 -6.45 -18.48
CA GLU A 4 0.61 -7.67 -17.81
C GLU A 4 0.87 -7.30 -16.34
N PRO A 5 0.26 -7.99 -15.36
CA PRO A 5 0.39 -7.62 -13.96
C PRO A 5 1.84 -7.66 -13.44
N ALA A 6 2.78 -8.20 -14.23
CA ALA A 6 4.21 -8.22 -13.96
C ALA A 6 4.93 -6.88 -14.23
N ASP A 7 4.34 -5.96 -14.99
CA ASP A 7 4.95 -4.65 -15.35
C ASP A 7 4.48 -3.49 -14.46
N LEU A 8 3.61 -3.74 -13.47
CA LEU A 8 3.15 -2.71 -12.55
C LEU A 8 4.32 -2.20 -11.70
N THR A 9 4.54 -0.89 -11.77
CA THR A 9 5.61 -0.20 -11.04
C THR A 9 5.18 0.05 -9.60
N ALA A 10 6.14 0.35 -8.72
CA ALA A 10 5.83 0.76 -7.35
C ALA A 10 4.84 1.94 -7.30
N ALA A 11 4.86 2.83 -8.30
CA ALA A 11 3.93 3.95 -8.40
C ALA A 11 2.50 3.49 -8.70
N ASP A 12 2.30 2.48 -9.56
CA ASP A 12 0.98 1.94 -9.86
C ASP A 12 0.35 1.27 -8.64
N TYR A 13 1.15 0.52 -7.88
CA TYR A 13 0.69 -0.05 -6.60
C TYR A 13 0.34 1.03 -5.58
N LEU A 14 1.12 2.12 -5.52
CA LEU A 14 0.86 3.23 -4.62
C LEU A 14 -0.42 4.00 -5.00
N ASP A 15 -0.68 4.15 -6.30
CA ASP A 15 -1.90 4.78 -6.80
C ASP A 15 -3.12 3.94 -6.43
N GLY A 16 -3.07 2.63 -6.70
CA GLY A 16 -4.10 1.70 -6.26
C GLY A 16 -4.30 1.69 -4.75
N ALA A 17 -3.23 1.84 -3.95
CA ALA A 17 -3.35 1.95 -2.50
C ALA A 17 -4.18 3.18 -2.09
N ARG A 18 -3.96 4.34 -2.75
CA ARG A 18 -4.75 5.56 -2.52
C ARG A 18 -6.21 5.38 -2.93
N GLU A 19 -6.47 4.74 -4.06
CA GLU A 19 -7.84 4.41 -4.48
C GLU A 19 -8.55 3.51 -3.47
N MET A 20 -7.87 2.50 -2.93
CA MET A 20 -8.44 1.62 -1.90
C MET A 20 -8.68 2.35 -0.58
N THR A 21 -7.83 3.30 -0.19
CA THR A 21 -8.09 4.19 0.96
C THR A 21 -9.32 5.05 0.72
N ALA A 22 -9.45 5.66 -0.47
CA ALA A 22 -10.63 6.46 -0.83
C ALA A 22 -11.92 5.61 -0.90
N ALA A 23 -11.80 4.32 -1.19
CA ALA A 23 -12.90 3.36 -1.22
C ALA A 23 -13.22 2.72 0.15
N ASP A 24 -12.62 3.21 1.24
CA ASP A 24 -12.79 2.67 2.61
C ASP A 24 -12.39 1.18 2.73
N ARG A 25 -11.37 0.78 1.96
CA ARG A 25 -10.77 -0.57 1.97
C ARG A 25 -9.35 -0.53 2.52
N PRO A 26 -9.15 -0.22 3.82
CA PRO A 26 -7.83 0.03 4.39
C PRO A 26 -6.92 -1.21 4.33
N PHE A 27 -7.48 -2.43 4.39
CA PHE A 27 -6.69 -3.66 4.28
C PHE A 27 -6.09 -3.85 2.89
N LEU A 28 -6.87 -3.58 1.83
CA LEU A 28 -6.37 -3.64 0.46
C LEU A 28 -5.35 -2.52 0.20
N ALA A 29 -5.60 -1.32 0.72
CA ALA A 29 -4.65 -0.20 0.64
C ALA A 29 -3.30 -0.56 1.26
N HIS A 30 -3.30 -1.15 2.46
CA HIS A 30 -2.09 -1.60 3.13
C HIS A 30 -1.30 -2.64 2.32
N LEU A 31 -1.99 -3.65 1.76
CA LEU A 31 -1.34 -4.69 0.96
C LEU A 31 -0.65 -4.12 -0.29
N LEU A 32 -1.31 -3.19 -0.97
CA LEU A 32 -0.78 -2.53 -2.16
C LEU A 32 0.42 -1.63 -1.79
N ALA A 33 0.35 -0.91 -0.68
CA ALA A 33 1.45 -0.10 -0.18
C ALA A 33 2.68 -0.94 0.23
N GLU A 34 2.48 -2.08 0.89
CA GLU A 34 3.55 -3.04 1.20
C GLU A 34 4.24 -3.55 -0.08
N GLU A 35 3.45 -3.82 -1.11
CA GLU A 35 3.94 -4.31 -2.40
C GLU A 35 4.71 -3.21 -3.17
N ALA A 36 4.26 -1.96 -3.08
CA ALA A 36 5.00 -0.78 -3.56
C ALA A 36 6.32 -0.58 -2.79
N ALA A 37 6.29 -0.74 -1.47
CA ALA A 37 7.47 -0.61 -0.62
C ALA A 37 8.50 -1.73 -0.90
N ARG A 38 8.05 -2.96 -1.20
CA ARG A 38 8.93 -4.07 -1.63
C ARG A 38 9.63 -3.81 -2.95
N ARG A 39 8.96 -3.16 -3.92
CA ARG A 39 9.56 -2.78 -5.22
C ARG A 39 10.44 -1.53 -5.15
N THR A 40 10.34 -0.75 -4.08
CA THR A 40 11.11 0.49 -3.92
C THR A 40 12.50 0.17 -3.38
N ALA A 41 13.53 0.42 -4.19
CA ALA A 41 14.92 0.18 -3.81
C ALA A 41 15.42 1.12 -2.69
N ASP A 42 14.83 2.32 -2.59
CA ASP A 42 15.18 3.28 -1.55
C ASP A 42 14.46 2.97 -0.23
N PRO A 43 15.18 2.62 0.85
CA PRO A 43 14.57 2.24 2.11
C PRO A 43 13.85 3.40 2.81
N ALA A 44 14.30 4.65 2.61
CA ALA A 44 13.63 5.82 3.19
C ALA A 44 12.25 6.05 2.55
N THR A 45 12.18 5.92 1.23
CA THR A 45 10.92 5.97 0.46
C THR A 45 10.02 4.80 0.84
N ALA A 46 10.56 3.57 0.92
CA ALA A 46 9.80 2.41 1.35
C ALA A 46 9.21 2.57 2.75
N ALA A 47 9.96 3.15 3.70
CA ALA A 47 9.46 3.45 5.04
C ALA A 47 8.34 4.51 5.02
N GLY A 48 8.48 5.56 4.19
CA GLY A 48 7.43 6.57 4.01
C GLY A 48 6.12 6.02 3.45
N ILE A 49 6.22 5.05 2.53
CA ILE A 49 5.05 4.33 2.00
C ILE A 49 4.34 3.55 3.11
N ARG A 50 5.08 2.75 3.88
CA ARG A 50 4.51 1.98 5.00
C ARG A 50 3.87 2.85 6.08
N ALA A 51 4.49 3.99 6.39
CA ALA A 51 3.97 4.94 7.36
C ALA A 51 2.67 5.62 6.88
N SER A 52 2.48 5.79 5.57
CA SER A 52 1.27 6.38 4.99
C SER A 52 0.08 5.42 4.99
N PHE A 53 0.34 4.11 4.97
CA PHE A 53 -0.68 3.06 4.94
C PHE A 53 -0.46 2.06 6.09
N PRO A 54 -0.75 2.47 7.34
CA PRO A 54 -0.59 1.59 8.49
C PRO A 54 -1.52 0.38 8.39
N ASP A 55 -1.08 -0.75 8.96
CA ASP A 55 -1.88 -1.95 8.95
C ASP A 55 -3.16 -1.74 9.80
N PRO A 56 -4.36 -1.90 9.22
CA PRO A 56 -5.61 -1.64 9.94
C PRO A 56 -5.90 -2.68 11.04
N THR A 57 -5.25 -3.84 11.00
CA THR A 57 -5.39 -4.87 12.04
C THR A 57 -4.52 -4.57 13.26
N THR A 58 -3.39 -3.87 13.08
CA THR A 58 -2.58 -3.34 14.18
C THR A 58 -3.23 -2.15 14.88
N ASN A 59 -4.12 -1.42 14.17
CA ASN A 59 -4.94 -0.38 14.78
C ASN A 59 -6.23 -0.92 15.43
N ARG A 60 -6.33 -2.24 15.64
CA ARG A 60 -7.22 -2.78 16.66
C ARG A 60 -6.65 -2.39 18.03
N THR A 61 -6.77 -1.11 18.38
CA THR A 61 -7.02 -0.77 19.77
C THR A 61 -8.25 -1.59 20.14
N GLU A 62 -8.02 -2.65 20.91
CA GLU A 62 -9.03 -3.26 21.75
C GLU A 62 -9.60 -2.10 22.58
N THR A 63 -10.63 -1.44 22.07
CA THR A 63 -11.44 -0.53 22.86
C THR A 63 -12.23 -1.42 23.82
N ASP A 64 -11.63 -1.66 24.98
CA ASP A 64 -12.33 -2.00 26.23
C ASP A 64 -12.89 -0.71 26.85
#